data_AF-A0A1V6RCG5-F1
#
_entry.id   AF-A0A1V6RCG5-F1
#
_cell.length_a   1.000
_cell.length_b   1.000
_cell.length_c   1.000
_cell.angle_alpha   90.00
_cell.angle_beta   90.00
_cell.angle_gamma   90.00
#
_symmetry.space_group_name_H-M   'P 1'
#
loop_
_entity.id
_entity.type
_entity.pdbx_description
1 polymer ?
#
loop_
_entity_poly.entity_id
_entity_poly.type
_entity_poly.pdbx_seq_one_letter_code
_entity_poly.pdbx_strand_id
1 'polypeptide(L)'
;MAHSTAGASAPFGPPVGRPIGPATEPLVVFVARGAPTPTAIELGQLKHYLRPALGELQELFENKYGELEGRSYWYCPLIHKSVPPLEPGSDSFQSLTDFLVYARTNGRDIMFVTNHWDSITSDGPSFANIFKDFTDVKVTLRVHGTLAADRVSEFHNIDAHRVSAHYQGLIRLEDEYVIDDALRYVVRVEEVRGVRIEIEESVSLMVELTGASEREMLERVLWML
;
A
#
# COMPACT_ATOMS: atom_id res chain seq x y z
N MET A 1 33.01 3.60 6.83
CA MET A 1 31.97 4.59 6.48
C MET A 1 31.16 3.97 5.36
N ALA A 2 29.93 3.55 5.64
CA ALA A 2 29.03 2.97 4.64
C ALA A 2 28.41 4.14 3.86
N HIS A 3 28.55 4.11 2.54
CA HIS A 3 27.87 5.05 1.67
C HIS A 3 26.41 4.62 1.58
N SER A 4 25.52 5.36 2.24
CA SER A 4 24.08 5.20 2.06
C SER A 4 23.73 5.44 0.59
N THR A 5 23.06 4.49 -0.03
CA THR A 5 22.51 4.56 -1.40
C THR A 5 21.23 5.39 -1.49
N ALA A 6 20.89 6.17 -0.45
CA ALA A 6 19.76 7.10 -0.40
C ALA A 6 19.73 8.19 -1.51
N GLY A 7 20.65 8.15 -2.49
CA GLY A 7 20.75 9.10 -3.60
C GLY A 7 20.00 8.73 -4.88
N ALA A 8 19.63 7.46 -5.11
CA ALA A 8 18.87 7.09 -6.32
C ALA A 8 17.37 7.00 -6.00
N SER A 9 16.63 8.06 -6.33
CA SER A 9 15.17 8.03 -6.18
C SER A 9 14.56 6.97 -7.10
N ALA A 10 13.74 6.07 -6.56
CA ALA A 10 13.06 5.08 -7.38
C ALA A 10 12.21 5.75 -8.48
N PRO A 11 12.12 5.14 -9.66
CA PRO A 11 11.26 5.63 -10.73
C PRO A 11 9.78 5.65 -10.31
N PHE A 12 9.10 6.71 -10.73
CA PHE A 12 7.64 6.87 -10.62
C PHE A 12 6.97 6.32 -11.88
N GLY A 13 5.78 5.73 -11.67
CA GLY A 13 4.94 5.28 -12.77
C GLY A 13 5.21 3.82 -13.15
N PRO A 14 4.63 3.37 -14.27
CA PRO A 14 4.66 1.96 -14.64
C PRO A 14 6.10 1.47 -14.86
N PRO A 15 6.37 0.20 -14.53
CA PRO A 15 7.70 -0.36 -14.69
C PRO A 15 8.06 -0.48 -16.18
N VAL A 16 9.30 -0.11 -16.51
CA VAL A 16 9.82 -0.08 -17.89
C VAL A 16 11.15 -0.84 -17.98
N GLY A 17 11.42 -1.40 -19.15
CA GLY A 17 12.64 -2.18 -19.40
C GLY A 17 12.59 -3.58 -18.79
N ARG A 18 13.71 -4.32 -18.86
CA ARG A 18 13.81 -5.65 -18.23
C ARG A 18 14.19 -5.51 -16.75
N PRO A 19 13.65 -6.34 -15.86
CA PRO A 19 14.01 -6.28 -14.45
C PRO A 19 15.47 -6.72 -14.27
N ILE A 20 16.18 -5.95 -13.46
CA ILE A 20 17.57 -6.18 -13.06
C ILE A 20 17.58 -6.98 -11.75
N GLY A 21 18.61 -7.80 -11.56
CA GLY A 21 18.79 -8.62 -10.36
C GLY A 21 18.39 -10.09 -10.56
N PRO A 22 18.68 -10.95 -9.57
CA PRO A 22 18.47 -12.40 -9.66
C PRO A 22 17.02 -12.76 -9.94
N ALA A 23 16.75 -13.69 -10.86
CA ALA A 23 15.40 -14.19 -11.20
C ALA A 23 14.60 -14.69 -9.99
N THR A 24 15.32 -15.17 -8.97
CA THR A 24 14.79 -15.72 -7.72
C THR A 24 14.29 -14.65 -6.74
N GLU A 25 14.61 -13.38 -6.98
CA GLU A 25 14.18 -12.29 -6.12
C GLU A 25 12.91 -11.62 -6.67
N PRO A 26 11.97 -11.25 -5.78
CA PRO A 26 10.77 -10.57 -6.20
C PRO A 26 11.07 -9.15 -6.65
N LEU A 27 10.24 -8.67 -7.57
CA LEU A 27 10.09 -7.26 -7.89
C LEU A 27 9.56 -6.51 -6.66
N VAL A 28 10.31 -5.53 -6.17
CA VAL A 28 9.91 -4.74 -4.99
C VAL A 28 9.19 -3.47 -5.45
N VAL A 29 7.97 -3.25 -4.98
CA VAL A 29 7.17 -2.06 -5.29
C VAL A 29 6.76 -1.40 -3.99
N PHE A 30 7.26 -0.19 -3.73
CA PHE A 30 6.85 0.60 -2.57
C PHE A 30 5.56 1.33 -2.88
N VAL A 31 4.57 1.20 -2.02
CA VAL A 31 3.22 1.72 -2.21
C VAL A 31 2.91 2.71 -1.09
N ALA A 32 2.38 3.87 -1.49
CA ALA A 32 1.83 4.86 -0.59
C ALA A 32 0.51 5.36 -1.18
N ARG A 33 -0.49 5.59 -0.33
CA ARG A 33 -1.79 6.13 -0.72
C ARG A 33 -2.00 7.51 -0.12
N GLY A 34 -2.48 8.44 -0.92
CA GLY A 34 -3.00 9.73 -0.49
C GLY A 34 -4.47 9.89 -0.84
N ALA A 35 -5.19 10.68 -0.05
CA ALA A 35 -6.54 11.10 -0.40
C ALA A 35 -6.49 12.19 -1.49
N PRO A 36 -7.45 12.25 -2.43
CA PRO A 36 -7.60 13.37 -3.33
C PRO A 36 -7.90 14.66 -2.55
N THR A 37 -7.31 15.79 -2.97
CA THR A 37 -7.56 17.09 -2.34
C THR A 37 -8.83 17.75 -2.88
N PRO A 38 -9.56 18.56 -2.08
CA PRO A 38 -10.71 19.34 -2.55
C PRO A 38 -10.33 20.41 -3.58
N THR A 39 -9.09 20.91 -3.52
CA THR A 39 -8.55 21.86 -4.51
C THR A 39 -8.11 21.12 -5.76
N ALA A 40 -8.35 21.72 -6.93
CA ALA A 40 -7.91 21.22 -8.23
C ALA A 40 -6.38 21.25 -8.35
N ILE A 41 -5.73 20.25 -7.77
CA ILE A 41 -4.31 19.97 -7.93
C ILE A 41 -4.17 18.87 -9.00
N GLU A 42 -3.18 19.01 -9.88
CA GLU A 42 -2.92 18.00 -10.89
C GLU A 42 -2.55 16.66 -10.23
N LEU A 43 -3.07 15.55 -10.76
CA LEU A 43 -2.84 14.21 -10.23
C LEU A 43 -1.34 13.87 -10.12
N GLY A 44 -0.52 14.27 -11.09
CA GLY A 44 0.93 14.06 -11.05
C GLY A 44 1.60 14.77 -9.87
N GLN A 45 1.13 15.97 -9.53
CA GLN A 45 1.61 16.73 -8.38
C GLN A 45 1.18 16.08 -7.06
N LEU A 46 -0.05 15.57 -6.96
CA LEU A 46 -0.51 14.81 -5.79
C LEU A 46 0.34 13.57 -5.56
N LYS A 47 0.62 12.80 -6.62
CA LYS A 47 1.51 11.62 -6.56
C LYS A 47 2.92 12.00 -6.13
N HIS A 48 3.42 13.16 -6.55
CA HIS A 48 4.74 13.64 -6.15
C HIS A 48 4.84 13.91 -4.65
N TYR A 49 3.76 14.37 -4.00
CA TYR A 49 3.74 14.61 -2.55
C TYR A 49 3.88 13.34 -1.71
N LEU A 50 3.64 12.16 -2.29
CA LEU A 50 3.84 10.87 -1.61
C LEU A 50 5.30 10.40 -1.63
N ARG A 51 6.19 11.07 -2.38
CA ARG A 51 7.60 10.69 -2.50
C ARG A 51 8.34 10.60 -1.16
N PRO A 52 8.18 11.55 -0.21
CA PRO A 52 8.87 11.45 1.08
C PRO A 52 8.47 10.20 1.85
N ALA A 53 7.16 9.90 1.94
CA ALA A 53 6.66 8.71 2.63
C ALA A 53 7.15 7.39 1.98
N LEU A 54 7.26 7.37 0.64
CA LEU A 54 7.83 6.24 -0.09
C LEU A 54 9.33 6.08 0.16
N GLY A 55 10.07 7.18 0.25
CA GLY A 55 11.50 7.18 0.59
C GLY A 55 11.76 6.69 2.01
N GLU A 56 10.98 7.14 2.98
CA GLU A 56 11.04 6.65 4.37
C GLU A 56 10.74 5.14 4.45
N LEU A 57 9.72 4.67 3.72
CA LEU A 57 9.39 3.25 3.66
C LEU A 57 10.51 2.41 3.02
N GLN A 58 11.15 2.94 1.97
CA GLN A 58 12.33 2.32 1.38
C GLN A 58 13.47 2.22 2.40
N GLU A 59 13.79 3.32 3.10
CA GLU A 59 14.85 3.34 4.10
C GLU A 59 14.61 2.30 5.21
N LEU A 60 13.37 2.22 5.72
CA LEU A 60 12.98 1.20 6.69
C LEU A 60 13.18 -0.23 6.14
N PHE A 61 12.84 -0.45 4.87
CA PHE A 61 13.04 -1.75 4.23
C PHE A 61 14.53 -2.08 4.10
N GLU A 62 15.34 -1.17 3.61
CA GLU A 62 16.79 -1.37 3.42
C GLU A 62 17.51 -1.56 4.75
N ASN A 63 17.07 -0.88 5.81
CA ASN A 63 17.58 -1.08 7.16
C ASN A 63 17.32 -2.50 7.70
N LYS A 64 16.19 -3.14 7.36
CA LYS A 64 15.89 -4.51 7.81
C LYS A 64 16.43 -5.59 6.88
N TYR A 65 16.45 -5.35 5.57
CA TYR A 65 16.68 -6.39 4.55
C TYR A 65 17.94 -6.17 3.69
N GLY A 66 18.67 -5.07 3.89
CA GLY A 66 19.82 -4.70 3.10
C GLY A 66 19.48 -3.84 1.88
N GLU A 67 20.52 -3.29 1.27
CA GLU A 67 20.42 -2.35 0.15
C GLU A 67 19.78 -2.98 -1.10
N LEU A 68 19.06 -2.16 -1.88
CA LEU A 68 18.45 -2.56 -3.14
C LEU A 68 19.40 -2.44 -4.35
N GLU A 69 20.70 -2.21 -4.13
CA GLU A 69 21.68 -2.08 -5.20
C GLU A 69 21.69 -3.33 -6.10
N GLY A 70 21.64 -3.12 -7.42
CA GLY A 70 21.58 -4.22 -8.40
C GLY A 70 20.22 -4.91 -8.51
N ARG A 71 19.17 -4.38 -7.86
CA ARG A 71 17.80 -4.90 -7.93
C ARG A 71 16.85 -3.88 -8.54
N SER A 72 15.83 -4.41 -9.21
CA SER A 72 14.75 -3.62 -9.77
C SER A 72 13.67 -3.32 -8.71
N TYR A 73 13.45 -2.04 -8.42
CA TYR A 73 12.39 -1.56 -7.53
C TYR A 73 11.73 -0.26 -8.03
N TRP A 74 10.48 -0.03 -7.63
CA TRP A 74 9.67 1.10 -8.08
C TRP A 74 8.82 1.72 -6.98
N TYR A 75 8.40 2.96 -7.21
CA TYR A 75 7.39 3.63 -6.40
C TYR A 75 6.03 3.63 -7.10
N CYS A 76 5.00 3.27 -6.34
CA CYS A 76 3.60 3.23 -6.73
C CYS A 76 2.79 4.16 -5.82
N PRO A 77 2.79 5.48 -6.08
CA PRO A 77 1.89 6.41 -5.40
C PRO A 77 0.47 6.26 -5.92
N LEU A 78 -0.48 6.09 -5.00
CA LEU A 78 -1.90 5.92 -5.27
C LEU A 78 -2.67 7.13 -4.73
N ILE A 79 -3.60 7.66 -5.53
CA ILE A 79 -4.51 8.72 -5.08
C ILE A 79 -5.93 8.15 -5.10
N HIS A 80 -6.48 7.91 -3.91
CA HIS A 80 -7.78 7.27 -3.72
C HIS A 80 -8.33 7.53 -2.31
N LYS A 81 -9.64 7.80 -2.21
CA LYS A 81 -10.32 8.05 -0.91
C LYS A 81 -10.49 6.74 -0.12
N SER A 82 -10.64 6.83 1.21
CA SER A 82 -10.85 5.63 2.04
C SER A 82 -12.27 5.10 2.01
N VAL A 83 -13.24 5.92 1.56
CA VAL A 83 -14.67 5.55 1.51
C VAL A 83 -15.06 4.75 0.27
N PRO A 84 -14.83 5.25 -0.97
CA PRO A 84 -15.25 4.53 -2.15
C PRO A 84 -14.36 3.31 -2.39
N PRO A 85 -14.90 2.23 -2.98
CA PRO A 85 -14.08 1.14 -3.46
C PRO A 85 -13.08 1.59 -4.52
N LEU A 86 -11.95 0.91 -4.60
CA LEU A 86 -11.00 1.11 -5.68
C LEU A 86 -11.60 0.58 -6.99
N GLU A 87 -12.02 1.49 -7.85
CA GLU A 87 -12.68 1.15 -9.11
C GLU A 87 -11.69 0.60 -10.15
N PRO A 88 -12.07 -0.43 -10.93
CA PRO A 88 -11.20 -1.02 -11.96
C PRO A 88 -10.68 -0.05 -13.02
N GLY A 89 -11.40 1.05 -13.28
CA GLY A 89 -11.00 2.09 -14.23
C GLY A 89 -10.20 3.23 -13.62
N SER A 90 -9.95 3.21 -12.31
CA SER A 90 -9.21 4.27 -11.63
C SER A 90 -7.71 4.20 -11.94
N ASP A 91 -7.05 5.35 -11.94
CA ASP A 91 -5.60 5.44 -12.12
C ASP A 91 -4.81 4.64 -11.07
N SER A 92 -5.30 4.59 -9.83
CA SER A 92 -4.72 3.79 -8.76
C SER A 92 -4.84 2.28 -9.02
N PHE A 93 -5.99 1.80 -9.52
CA PHE A 93 -6.15 0.40 -9.92
C PHE A 93 -5.23 0.06 -11.08
N GLN A 94 -5.23 0.90 -12.13
CA GLN A 94 -4.37 0.72 -13.29
C GLN A 94 -2.89 0.64 -12.87
N SER A 95 -2.43 1.56 -12.03
CA SER A 95 -1.05 1.62 -11.53
C SER A 95 -0.63 0.32 -10.86
N LEU A 96 -1.49 -0.27 -10.02
CA LEU A 96 -1.21 -1.55 -9.35
C LEU A 96 -1.18 -2.70 -10.36
N THR A 97 -2.15 -2.75 -11.27
CA THR A 97 -2.22 -3.82 -12.28
C THR A 97 -1.07 -3.75 -13.29
N ASP A 98 -0.53 -2.58 -13.60
CA ASP A 98 0.63 -2.43 -14.48
C ASP A 98 1.86 -3.15 -13.89
N PHE A 99 2.08 -3.07 -12.58
CA PHE A 99 3.15 -3.82 -11.92
C PHE A 99 2.90 -5.32 -11.95
N LEU A 100 1.66 -5.77 -11.79
CA LEU A 100 1.30 -7.19 -11.88
C LEU A 100 1.48 -7.74 -13.29
N VAL A 101 1.06 -6.99 -14.32
CA VAL A 101 1.28 -7.33 -15.74
C VAL A 101 2.77 -7.41 -16.05
N TYR A 102 3.54 -6.46 -15.55
CA TYR A 102 4.99 -6.45 -15.73
C TYR A 102 5.67 -7.65 -15.06
N ALA A 103 5.29 -7.97 -13.82
CA ALA A 103 5.79 -9.12 -13.09
C ALA A 103 5.49 -10.43 -13.84
N ARG A 104 4.24 -10.62 -14.26
CA ARG A 104 3.82 -11.75 -15.11
C ARG A 104 4.67 -11.86 -16.38
N THR A 105 4.78 -10.75 -17.12
CA THR A 105 5.47 -10.72 -18.43
C THR A 105 6.93 -11.12 -18.32
N ASN A 106 7.57 -10.82 -17.19
CA ASN A 106 8.96 -11.12 -16.94
C ASN A 106 9.18 -12.37 -16.07
N GLY A 107 8.12 -13.13 -15.76
CA GLY A 107 8.19 -14.32 -14.91
C GLY A 107 8.77 -14.03 -13.53
N ARG A 108 8.36 -12.91 -12.92
CA ARG A 108 8.83 -12.46 -11.60
C ARG A 108 7.72 -12.57 -10.57
N ASP A 109 8.08 -13.02 -9.38
CA ASP A 109 7.31 -12.76 -8.17
C ASP A 109 7.29 -11.25 -7.90
N ILE A 110 6.26 -10.77 -7.19
CA ILE A 110 6.12 -9.36 -6.84
C ILE A 110 5.85 -9.19 -5.35
N MET A 111 6.45 -8.17 -4.78
CA MET A 111 6.29 -7.76 -3.40
C MET A 111 5.86 -6.30 -3.34
N PHE A 112 4.62 -6.04 -2.96
CA PHE A 112 4.17 -4.70 -2.63
C PHE A 112 4.52 -4.41 -1.18
N VAL A 113 5.36 -3.41 -0.96
CA VAL A 113 5.77 -2.95 0.37
C VAL A 113 4.92 -1.74 0.71
N THR A 114 4.21 -1.77 1.84
CA THR A 114 3.37 -0.66 2.30
C THR A 114 3.76 -0.20 3.68
N ASN A 115 3.61 1.10 3.95
CA ASN A 115 3.52 1.61 5.31
C ASN A 115 2.04 1.57 5.67
N HIS A 116 1.63 0.89 6.73
CA HIS A 116 0.22 0.67 7.15
C HIS A 116 -0.56 -0.42 6.39
N TRP A 117 -1.60 -0.91 7.08
CA TRP A 117 -2.40 -2.09 6.72
C TRP A 117 -3.34 -1.86 5.51
N ASP A 118 -3.88 -0.64 5.34
CA ASP A 118 -4.89 -0.26 4.32
C ASP A 118 -4.30 0.55 3.13
N SER A 119 -2.99 0.51 2.94
CA SER A 119 -2.29 1.44 2.02
C SER A 119 -2.41 1.11 0.53
N ILE A 120 -3.08 0.02 0.18
CA ILE A 120 -3.38 -0.35 -1.22
C ILE A 120 -4.83 -0.03 -1.57
N THR A 121 -5.76 -0.29 -0.67
CA THR A 121 -7.19 -0.19 -0.94
C THR A 121 -8.00 0.04 0.34
N SER A 122 -9.19 0.58 0.12
CA SER A 122 -10.19 0.94 1.12
C SER A 122 -11.13 -0.20 1.51
N ASP A 123 -11.14 -1.35 0.82
CA ASP A 123 -12.05 -2.46 1.14
C ASP A 123 -11.58 -3.82 0.58
N GLY A 124 -12.09 -4.90 1.18
CA GLY A 124 -11.80 -6.28 0.79
C GLY A 124 -12.21 -6.67 -0.64
N PRO A 125 -13.42 -6.35 -1.14
CA PRO A 125 -13.79 -6.61 -2.53
C PRO A 125 -12.84 -5.97 -3.55
N SER A 126 -12.46 -4.71 -3.37
CA SER A 126 -11.47 -4.04 -4.21
C SER A 126 -10.10 -4.68 -4.10
N PHE A 127 -9.68 -5.09 -2.90
CA PHE A 127 -8.47 -5.89 -2.71
C PHE A 127 -8.47 -7.15 -3.59
N ALA A 128 -9.51 -7.98 -3.47
CA ALA A 128 -9.62 -9.21 -4.22
C ALA A 128 -9.68 -8.96 -5.74
N ASN A 129 -10.31 -7.86 -6.16
CA ASN A 129 -10.41 -7.49 -7.57
C ASN A 129 -9.06 -7.13 -8.21
N ILE A 130 -8.09 -6.61 -7.45
CA ILE A 130 -6.75 -6.31 -7.99
C ILE A 130 -6.04 -7.61 -8.39
N PHE A 131 -6.17 -8.67 -7.60
CA PHE A 131 -5.37 -9.89 -7.75
C PHE A 131 -6.07 -11.04 -8.45
N LYS A 132 -7.41 -11.00 -8.60
CA LYS A 132 -8.22 -12.11 -9.15
C LYS A 132 -7.72 -12.64 -10.49
N ASP A 133 -7.21 -11.74 -11.35
CA ASP A 133 -6.78 -12.09 -12.70
C ASP A 133 -5.30 -12.50 -12.73
N PHE A 134 -4.58 -12.48 -11.59
CA PHE A 134 -3.13 -12.68 -11.45
C PHE A 134 -2.75 -13.88 -10.58
N THR A 135 -3.55 -14.95 -10.61
CA THR A 135 -3.31 -16.18 -9.84
C THR A 135 -2.02 -16.92 -10.20
N ASP A 136 -1.45 -16.65 -11.38
CA ASP A 136 -0.20 -17.19 -11.89
C ASP A 136 1.05 -16.42 -11.42
N VAL A 137 0.88 -15.26 -10.79
CA VAL A 137 1.98 -14.45 -10.22
C VAL A 137 1.97 -14.62 -8.71
N LYS A 138 3.10 -14.95 -8.07
CA LYS A 138 3.16 -14.91 -6.61
C LYS A 138 3.21 -13.48 -6.13
N VAL A 139 2.18 -13.05 -5.40
CA VAL A 139 2.04 -11.69 -4.88
C VAL A 139 2.18 -11.70 -3.37
N THR A 140 3.22 -11.06 -2.86
CA THR A 140 3.41 -10.82 -1.42
C THR A 140 3.07 -9.39 -1.09
N LEU A 141 2.27 -9.17 -0.04
CA LEU A 141 2.16 -7.87 0.60
C LEU A 141 3.08 -7.85 1.81
N ARG A 142 4.01 -6.91 1.84
CA ARG A 142 4.91 -6.69 2.95
C ARG A 142 4.50 -5.39 3.64
N VAL A 143 3.79 -5.52 4.74
CA VAL A 143 3.25 -4.38 5.49
C VAL A 143 4.23 -4.04 6.60
N HIS A 144 4.72 -2.81 6.60
CA HIS A 144 5.34 -2.22 7.79
C HIS A 144 4.25 -1.63 8.67
N GLY A 145 4.05 -2.19 9.85
CA GLY A 145 3.00 -1.76 10.75
C GLY A 145 3.11 -2.40 12.12
N THR A 146 2.29 -1.91 13.05
CA THR A 146 2.26 -2.41 14.42
C THR A 146 1.15 -3.42 14.61
N LEU A 147 1.44 -4.54 15.26
CA LEU A 147 0.41 -5.43 15.81
C LEU A 147 0.08 -4.97 17.24
N ALA A 148 -1.21 -4.95 17.59
CA ALA A 148 -1.65 -4.40 18.89
C ALA A 148 -1.02 -5.10 20.11
N ALA A 149 -0.55 -6.34 19.93
CA ALA A 149 0.03 -7.16 20.99
C ALA A 149 1.46 -6.75 21.39
N ASP A 150 2.27 -6.20 20.49
CA ASP A 150 3.69 -5.93 20.74
C ASP A 150 4.04 -4.44 20.79
N ARG A 151 3.20 -3.57 20.20
CA ARG A 151 3.48 -2.13 20.02
C ARG A 151 4.81 -1.85 19.28
N VAL A 152 5.35 -2.85 18.59
CA VAL A 152 6.57 -2.72 17.79
C VAL A 152 6.18 -2.71 16.32
N SER A 153 6.63 -1.70 15.58
CA SER A 153 6.45 -1.68 14.13
C SER A 153 7.43 -2.65 13.49
N GLU A 154 6.88 -3.61 12.76
CA GLU A 154 7.66 -4.61 12.03
C GLU A 154 7.09 -4.83 10.63
N PHE A 155 7.86 -5.54 9.81
CA PHE A 155 7.43 -6.00 8.50
C PHE A 155 6.77 -7.37 8.60
N HIS A 156 5.53 -7.46 8.11
CA HIS A 156 4.71 -8.68 8.04
C HIS A 156 4.53 -9.09 6.58
N ASN A 157 4.75 -10.37 6.26
CA ASN A 157 4.56 -10.90 4.91
C ASN A 157 3.21 -11.59 4.81
N ILE A 158 2.43 -11.20 3.82
CA ILE A 158 1.08 -11.70 3.60
C ILE A 158 0.97 -12.20 2.17
N ASP A 159 0.35 -13.37 1.99
CA ASP A 159 -0.03 -13.87 0.68
C ASP A 159 -1.31 -13.16 0.22
N ALA A 160 -1.19 -12.36 -0.83
CA ALA A 160 -2.31 -11.57 -1.35
C ALA A 160 -3.42 -12.48 -1.92
N HIS A 161 -3.09 -13.65 -2.46
CA HIS A 161 -4.07 -14.58 -3.02
C HIS A 161 -4.86 -15.26 -1.93
N ARG A 162 -4.22 -15.56 -0.80
CA ARG A 162 -4.90 -16.09 0.37
C ARG A 162 -5.92 -15.10 0.94
N VAL A 163 -5.52 -13.84 1.10
CA VAL A 163 -6.43 -12.78 1.56
C VAL A 163 -7.55 -12.54 0.53
N SER A 164 -7.24 -12.58 -0.76
CA SER A 164 -8.24 -12.45 -1.82
C SER A 164 -9.26 -13.59 -1.79
N ALA A 165 -8.80 -14.83 -1.60
CA ALA A 165 -9.67 -16.01 -1.50
C ALA A 165 -10.63 -15.90 -0.31
N HIS A 166 -10.19 -15.30 0.80
CA HIS A 166 -11.06 -15.02 1.95
C HIS A 166 -12.18 -14.04 1.59
N TYR A 167 -11.86 -12.88 1.00
CA TYR A 167 -12.86 -11.89 0.60
C TYR A 167 -13.80 -12.38 -0.50
N GLN A 168 -13.37 -13.37 -1.29
CA GLN A 168 -14.21 -14.07 -2.27
C GLN A 168 -15.09 -15.17 -1.66
N GLY A 169 -14.97 -15.44 -0.36
CA GLY A 169 -15.72 -16.50 0.33
C GLY A 169 -15.26 -17.92 -0.03
N LEU A 170 -14.09 -18.07 -0.66
CA LEU A 170 -13.53 -19.36 -1.05
C LEU A 170 -12.90 -20.10 0.13
N ILE A 171 -12.37 -19.33 1.10
CA ILE A 171 -11.82 -19.85 2.36
C ILE A 171 -12.35 -19.04 3.54
N ARG A 172 -12.41 -19.68 4.70
CA ARG A 172 -12.67 -19.04 5.98
C ARG A 172 -11.39 -19.09 6.80
N LEU A 173 -10.75 -17.95 6.98
CA LEU A 173 -9.49 -17.86 7.72
C LEU A 173 -9.66 -18.18 9.22
N GLU A 174 -10.85 -17.94 9.76
CA GLU A 174 -11.23 -18.26 11.15
C GLU A 174 -11.27 -19.77 11.46
N ASP A 175 -11.49 -20.62 10.45
CA ASP A 175 -11.61 -22.07 10.62
C ASP A 175 -10.24 -22.77 10.74
N GLU A 176 -9.13 -22.03 10.59
CA GLU A 176 -7.78 -22.61 10.55
C GLU A 176 -7.14 -22.88 11.92
N TYR A 177 -7.83 -22.61 13.05
CA TYR A 177 -7.38 -22.82 14.44
C TYR A 177 -6.02 -22.19 14.84
N VAL A 178 -5.31 -21.57 13.90
CA VAL A 178 -4.09 -20.79 14.07
C VAL A 178 -4.35 -19.42 13.47
N ILE A 179 -4.31 -18.38 14.30
CA ILE A 179 -4.33 -17.00 13.82
C ILE A 179 -3.01 -16.75 13.08
N ASP A 180 -3.04 -16.92 11.78
CA ASP A 180 -1.91 -16.70 10.89
C ASP A 180 -1.82 -15.22 10.44
N ASP A 181 -0.77 -14.88 9.69
CA ASP A 181 -0.55 -13.50 9.26
C ASP A 181 -1.60 -12.99 8.26
N ALA A 182 -2.26 -13.88 7.51
CA ALA A 182 -3.35 -13.50 6.60
C ALA A 182 -4.63 -13.13 7.36
N LEU A 183 -5.04 -13.91 8.37
CA LEU A 183 -6.18 -13.57 9.22
C LEU A 183 -5.93 -12.27 9.98
N ARG A 184 -4.71 -12.09 10.52
CA ARG A 184 -4.31 -10.83 11.18
C ARG A 184 -4.42 -9.65 10.23
N TYR A 185 -3.94 -9.81 8.99
CA TYR A 185 -4.04 -8.76 7.99
C TYR A 185 -5.49 -8.34 7.74
N VAL A 186 -6.40 -9.28 7.52
CA VAL A 186 -7.83 -8.99 7.29
C VAL A 186 -8.42 -8.19 8.46
N VAL A 187 -8.23 -8.66 9.69
CA VAL A 187 -8.72 -7.96 10.89
C VAL A 187 -8.16 -6.54 10.96
N ARG A 188 -6.87 -6.35 10.71
CA ARG A 188 -6.22 -5.04 10.82
C ARG A 188 -6.59 -4.09 9.69
N VAL A 189 -6.79 -4.59 8.48
CA VAL A 189 -7.31 -3.79 7.36
C VAL A 189 -8.66 -3.21 7.74
N GLU A 190 -9.59 -4.03 8.25
CA GLU A 190 -10.93 -3.56 8.62
C GLU A 190 -10.91 -2.60 9.82
N GLU A 191 -10.08 -2.85 10.84
CA GLU A 191 -9.91 -1.92 11.99
C GLU A 191 -9.38 -0.55 11.55
N VAL A 192 -8.26 -0.53 10.80
CA VAL A 192 -7.61 0.73 10.37
C VAL A 192 -8.50 1.50 9.40
N ARG A 193 -9.20 0.78 8.51
CA ARG A 193 -10.17 1.36 7.59
C ARG A 193 -11.28 2.09 8.33
N GLY A 194 -11.88 1.46 9.35
CA GLY A 194 -12.95 2.08 10.14
C GLY A 194 -12.51 3.41 10.74
N VAL A 195 -11.36 3.42 11.41
CA VAL A 195 -10.78 4.64 12.00
C VAL A 195 -10.51 5.70 10.94
N ARG A 196 -9.97 5.34 9.78
CA ARG A 196 -9.65 6.31 8.74
C ARG A 196 -10.89 6.90 8.07
N ILE A 197 -11.94 6.10 7.86
CA ILE A 197 -13.24 6.60 7.38
C ILE A 197 -13.80 7.62 8.37
N GLU A 198 -13.83 7.29 9.66
CA GLU A 198 -14.31 8.19 10.71
C GLU A 198 -13.53 9.51 10.73
N ILE A 199 -12.20 9.46 10.56
CA ILE A 199 -11.35 10.65 10.46
C ILE A 199 -11.67 11.47 9.20
N GLU A 200 -11.72 10.85 8.02
CA GLU A 200 -11.98 11.55 6.74
C GLU A 200 -13.35 12.23 6.73
N GLU A 201 -14.38 11.56 7.22
CA GLU A 201 -15.74 12.11 7.34
C GLU A 201 -15.80 13.23 8.38
N SER A 202 -15.16 13.05 9.54
CA SER A 202 -15.12 14.07 10.59
C SER A 202 -14.40 15.33 10.13
N VAL A 203 -13.26 15.20 9.45
CA VAL A 203 -12.50 16.33 8.89
C VAL A 203 -13.34 17.08 7.86
N SER A 204 -14.00 16.35 6.95
CA SER A 204 -14.87 16.96 5.94
C SER A 204 -15.98 17.79 6.58
N LEU A 205 -16.68 17.22 7.57
CA LEU A 205 -17.74 17.89 8.30
C LEU A 205 -17.23 19.12 9.07
N MET A 206 -16.04 19.03 9.69
CA MET A 206 -15.45 20.15 10.42
C MET A 206 -15.06 21.30 9.49
N VAL A 207 -14.53 21.02 8.30
CA VAL A 207 -14.25 22.04 7.29
C VAL A 207 -15.54 22.75 6.88
N GLU A 208 -16.62 22.01 6.61
CA GLU A 208 -17.92 22.58 6.26
C GLU A 208 -18.52 23.45 7.37
N LEU A 209 -18.44 22.99 8.62
CA LEU A 209 -19.05 23.68 9.76
C LEU A 209 -18.25 24.91 10.23
N THR A 210 -16.92 24.89 10.07
CA THR A 210 -16.04 25.93 10.62
C THR A 210 -15.49 26.90 9.58
N GLY A 211 -15.51 26.51 8.30
CA GLY A 211 -14.83 27.24 7.22
C GLY A 211 -13.30 27.26 7.34
N ALA A 212 -12.73 26.52 8.29
CA ALA A 212 -11.29 26.40 8.48
C ALA A 212 -10.66 25.46 7.45
N SER A 213 -9.35 25.59 7.25
CA SER A 213 -8.65 24.76 6.26
C SER A 213 -8.60 23.29 6.68
N GLU A 214 -8.64 22.38 5.71
CA GLU A 214 -8.55 20.92 5.94
C GLU A 214 -7.30 20.54 6.73
N ARG A 215 -6.17 21.18 6.45
CA ARG A 215 -4.92 21.00 7.19
C ARG A 215 -5.10 21.31 8.68
N GLU A 216 -5.73 22.42 9.00
CA GLU A 216 -6.00 22.82 10.39
C GLU A 216 -6.95 21.81 11.07
N MET A 217 -7.94 21.29 10.35
CA MET A 217 -8.87 20.30 10.88
C MET A 217 -8.20 18.93 11.09
N LEU A 218 -7.35 18.49 10.15
CA LEU A 218 -6.53 17.28 10.29
C LEU A 218 -5.59 17.38 11.49
N GLU A 219 -4.89 18.50 11.66
CA GLU A 219 -4.04 18.73 12.83
C GLU A 219 -4.84 18.63 14.13
N ARG A 220 -6.07 19.15 14.19
CA ARG A 220 -6.95 19.04 15.36
C ARG A 220 -7.45 17.61 15.62
N VAL A 221 -7.80 16.87 14.57
CA VAL A 221 -8.26 15.46 14.71
C VAL A 221 -7.11 14.56 15.15
N LEU A 222 -5.94 14.72 14.56
CA LEU A 222 -4.75 13.95 14.94
C LEU A 222 -4.29 14.26 16.38
N TRP A 223 -4.58 15.45 16.91
CA TRP A 223 -4.34 15.78 18.32
C TRP A 223 -5.29 15.10 19.31
N MET A 224 -6.46 14.64 18.85
CA MET A 224 -7.46 13.95 19.67
C MET A 224 -7.27 12.43 19.70
N LEU A 225 -6.37 11.90 18.87
CA LEU A 225 -6.03 10.48 18.73
C LEU A 225 -4.69 10.17 19.40
#